data_AF-A0A6J6IFK5-F1
#
_entry.id   AF-A0A6J6IFK5-F1
#
_cell.length_a   1.000
_cell.length_b   1.000
_cell.length_c   1.000
_cell.angle_alpha   90.00
_cell.angle_beta   90.00
_cell.angle_gamma   90.00
#
_symmetry.space_group_name_H-M   'P 1'
#
loop_
_entity.id
_entity.type
_entity.pdbx_description
1 polymer ?
#
loop_
_entity_poly.entity_id
_entity_poly.type
_entity_poly.pdbx_seq_one_letter_code
_entity_poly.pdbx_strand_id
1 'polypeptide(L)'
;MPDSSPWFGKTVTVKELRYYNAQPVLFLENVDDRNAAETLIKAILLVNADVEILPEEPDAWYDHQLIGLKVIRDGVQIGEVIRVDHLPAQDCLAVKTETEEVLLPFIKAFVPTVDIDKGEVTITPPGGLFEEVVED
;
A
#
# COMPACT_ATOMS: atom_id res chain seq x y z
N MET A 1 -1.78 -19.22 5.86
CA MET A 1 -1.66 -20.20 6.98
C MET A 1 -1.64 -21.60 6.37
N PRO A 2 -0.92 -22.60 6.91
CA PRO A 2 -0.96 -23.96 6.37
C PRO A 2 -2.35 -24.58 6.53
N ASP A 3 -2.77 -25.42 5.58
CA ASP A 3 -4.06 -26.13 5.58
C ASP A 3 -4.24 -27.06 6.80
N SER A 4 -3.14 -27.44 7.43
CA SER A 4 -3.13 -28.25 8.66
C SER A 4 -3.48 -27.47 9.93
N SER A 5 -3.60 -26.14 9.86
CA SER A 5 -3.99 -25.33 11.00
C SER A 5 -5.50 -25.47 11.30
N PRO A 6 -5.90 -25.55 12.59
CA PRO A 6 -7.31 -25.52 12.97
C PRO A 6 -8.03 -24.20 12.63
N TRP A 7 -7.29 -23.17 12.20
CA TRP A 7 -7.78 -21.84 11.83
C TRP A 7 -7.77 -21.57 10.32
N PHE A 8 -7.33 -22.53 9.50
CA PHE A 8 -7.34 -22.34 8.06
C PHE A 8 -8.77 -22.08 7.54
N GLY A 9 -8.95 -20.95 6.84
CA GLY A 9 -10.25 -20.54 6.28
C GLY A 9 -11.30 -20.16 7.31
N LYS A 10 -10.95 -20.00 8.60
CA LYS A 10 -11.91 -19.58 9.63
C LYS A 10 -11.96 -18.06 9.78
N THR A 11 -13.16 -17.56 10.02
CA THR A 11 -13.39 -16.18 10.43
C THR A 11 -13.30 -16.08 11.96
N VAL A 12 -12.74 -14.97 12.45
CA VAL A 12 -12.67 -14.65 13.87
C VAL A 12 -13.32 -13.29 14.12
N THR A 13 -13.95 -13.14 15.27
CA THR A 13 -14.54 -11.87 15.71
C THR A 13 -13.62 -11.19 16.71
N VAL A 14 -13.34 -9.91 16.49
CA VAL A 14 -12.59 -9.08 17.44
C VAL A 14 -13.49 -8.75 18.61
N LYS A 15 -13.12 -9.22 19.80
CA LYS A 15 -13.78 -8.86 21.07
C LYS A 15 -13.27 -7.52 21.58
N GLU A 16 -11.96 -7.32 21.55
CA GLU A 16 -11.33 -6.12 22.09
C GLU A 16 -9.94 -5.89 21.48
N LEU A 17 -9.52 -4.62 21.38
CA LEU A 17 -8.16 -4.21 21.04
C LEU A 17 -7.60 -3.34 22.17
N ARG A 18 -6.45 -3.73 22.74
CA ARG A 18 -5.76 -2.96 23.78
C ARG A 18 -4.29 -2.79 23.46
N TYR A 19 -3.68 -1.73 23.97
CA TYR A 19 -2.24 -1.51 23.86
C TYR A 19 -1.55 -1.89 25.16
N TYR A 20 -0.53 -2.74 25.07
CA TYR A 20 0.35 -3.09 26.18
C TYR A 20 1.80 -2.81 25.76
N ASN A 21 2.50 -1.94 26.50
CA ASN A 21 3.87 -1.53 26.18
C ASN A 21 4.03 -1.08 24.71
N ALA A 22 3.09 -0.26 24.23
CA ALA A 22 2.99 0.21 22.85
C ALA A 22 2.77 -0.88 21.77
N GLN A 23 2.56 -2.14 22.15
CA GLN A 23 2.17 -3.20 21.23
C GLN A 23 0.65 -3.38 21.23
N PRO A 24 -0.01 -3.38 20.07
CA PRO A 24 -1.42 -3.72 19.99
C PRO A 24 -1.63 -5.21 20.28
N VAL A 25 -2.57 -5.51 21.16
CA VAL A 25 -2.98 -6.86 21.54
C VAL A 25 -4.46 -7.01 21.23
N LEU A 26 -4.74 -7.96 20.34
CA LEU A 26 -6.09 -8.28 19.88
C LEU A 26 -6.66 -9.44 20.70
N PHE A 27 -7.84 -9.23 21.28
CA PHE A 27 -8.62 -10.28 21.93
C PHE A 27 -9.70 -10.74 20.98
N LEU A 28 -9.74 -12.05 20.73
CA LEU A 28 -10.70 -12.68 19.83
C LEU A 28 -11.75 -13.44 20.65
N GLU A 29 -12.98 -13.48 20.15
CA GLU A 29 -14.01 -14.33 20.75
C GLU A 29 -13.60 -15.80 20.67
N ASN A 30 -13.84 -16.56 21.75
CA ASN A 30 -13.49 -17.98 21.89
C ASN A 30 -11.98 -18.29 21.92
N VAL A 31 -11.14 -17.28 22.19
CA VAL A 31 -9.69 -17.43 22.44
C VAL A 31 -9.40 -16.86 23.83
N ASP A 32 -9.87 -17.57 24.86
CA ASP A 32 -9.89 -17.06 26.23
C ASP A 32 -8.66 -17.49 27.08
N ASP A 33 -7.77 -18.32 26.52
CA ASP A 33 -6.58 -18.79 27.20
C ASP A 33 -5.32 -18.80 26.32
N ARG A 34 -4.18 -19.01 26.99
CA ARG A 34 -2.86 -19.05 26.35
C ARG A 34 -2.73 -20.18 25.33
N ASN A 35 -3.28 -21.36 25.62
CA ASN A 35 -3.15 -22.52 24.74
C ASN A 35 -3.87 -22.27 23.42
N ALA A 36 -5.08 -21.70 23.47
CA ALA A 36 -5.83 -21.29 22.29
C ALA A 36 -5.09 -20.20 21.51
N ALA A 37 -4.56 -19.17 22.18
CA ALA A 37 -3.81 -18.11 21.53
C ALA A 37 -2.53 -18.62 20.83
N GLU A 38 -1.84 -19.59 21.43
CA GLU A 38 -0.64 -20.19 20.83
C GLU A 38 -0.93 -20.88 19.48
N THR A 39 -2.14 -21.41 19.28
CA THR A 39 -2.54 -22.00 17.99
C THR A 39 -2.69 -20.99 16.84
N LEU A 40 -2.74 -19.69 17.16
CA LEU A 40 -2.81 -18.59 16.18
C LEU A 40 -1.44 -17.97 15.87
N ILE A 41 -0.37 -18.43 16.52
CA ILE A 41 0.99 -17.94 16.22
C ILE A 41 1.31 -18.25 14.75
N LYS A 42 1.79 -17.24 14.02
CA LYS A 42 2.04 -17.25 12.56
C LYS A 42 0.79 -17.42 11.68
N ALA A 43 -0.41 -17.28 12.25
CA ALA A 43 -1.60 -17.09 11.44
C ALA A 43 -1.45 -15.81 10.60
N ILE A 44 -1.97 -15.86 9.37
CA ILE A 44 -2.12 -14.67 8.54
C ILE A 44 -3.54 -14.19 8.76
N LEU A 45 -3.69 -12.99 9.33
CA LEU A 45 -4.98 -12.35 9.47
C LEU A 45 -5.30 -11.63 8.18
N LEU A 46 -6.37 -12.06 7.51
CA LEU A 46 -6.92 -11.39 6.34
C LEU A 46 -8.18 -10.65 6.77
N VAL A 47 -8.31 -9.41 6.33
CA VAL A 47 -9.53 -8.62 6.49
C VAL A 47 -10.14 -8.42 5.11
N ASN A 48 -11.46 -8.57 5.02
CA ASN A 48 -12.19 -8.17 3.82
C ASN A 48 -12.28 -6.64 3.86
N ALA A 49 -11.28 -5.97 3.29
CA ALA A 49 -11.37 -4.56 2.99
C ALA A 49 -12.15 -4.41 1.68
N ASP A 50 -13.18 -3.57 1.69
CA ASP A 50 -13.84 -3.18 0.46
C ASP A 50 -12.92 -2.18 -0.26
N VAL A 51 -12.39 -2.61 -1.39
CA VAL A 51 -11.43 -1.84 -2.20
C VAL A 51 -12.06 -0.59 -2.82
N GLU A 52 -13.40 -0.52 -2.86
CA GLU A 52 -14.14 0.64 -3.36
C GLU A 52 -14.23 1.76 -2.30
N ILE A 53 -13.91 1.50 -1.03
CA ILE A 53 -13.91 2.52 0.01
C ILE A 53 -12.65 3.39 -0.12
N LEU A 54 -12.87 4.63 -0.56
CA LEU A 54 -11.85 5.67 -0.57
C LEU A 54 -11.63 6.24 0.85
N PRO A 55 -10.41 6.66 1.20
CA PRO A 55 -10.16 7.41 2.43
C PRO A 55 -11.05 8.65 2.54
N GLU A 56 -11.49 8.99 3.76
CA GLU A 56 -12.27 10.21 4.00
C GLU A 56 -11.44 11.49 3.82
N GLU A 57 -10.11 11.36 3.95
CA GLU A 57 -9.18 12.47 3.82
C GLU A 57 -8.88 12.78 2.34
N PRO A 58 -9.02 14.05 1.91
CA PRO A 58 -8.60 14.44 0.58
C PRO A 58 -7.07 14.30 0.46
N ASP A 59 -6.60 13.89 -0.71
CA ASP A 59 -5.18 13.62 -0.97
C ASP A 59 -4.59 12.45 -0.15
N ALA A 60 -5.42 11.51 0.32
CA ALA A 60 -4.99 10.25 0.92
C ALA A 60 -5.48 9.07 0.08
N TRP A 61 -4.60 8.08 -0.13
CA TRP A 61 -4.89 6.88 -0.92
C TRP A 61 -4.26 5.66 -0.26
N TYR A 62 -4.89 4.51 -0.45
CA TYR A 62 -4.25 3.23 -0.12
C TYR A 62 -3.29 2.79 -1.22
N ASP A 63 -2.22 2.08 -0.88
CA ASP A 63 -1.25 1.57 -1.85
C ASP A 63 -1.89 0.77 -2.97
N HIS A 64 -2.89 -0.05 -2.66
CA HIS A 64 -3.57 -0.88 -3.64
C HIS A 64 -4.44 -0.07 -4.63
N GLN A 65 -4.76 1.18 -4.30
CA GLN A 65 -5.43 2.12 -5.20
C GLN A 65 -4.43 2.82 -6.12
N LEU A 66 -3.17 2.93 -5.69
CA LEU A 66 -2.09 3.59 -6.45
C LEU A 66 -1.34 2.62 -7.37
N ILE A 67 -1.15 1.38 -6.95
CA ILE A 67 -0.49 0.35 -7.75
C ILE A 67 -1.36 0.02 -8.96
N GLY A 68 -0.75 0.03 -10.15
CA GLY A 68 -1.42 -0.19 -11.43
C GLY A 68 -1.87 1.10 -12.12
N LEU A 69 -1.78 2.26 -11.47
CA LEU A 69 -2.11 3.53 -12.12
C LEU A 69 -1.09 3.85 -13.23
N LYS A 70 -1.60 4.31 -14.38
CA LYS A 70 -0.78 4.81 -15.48
C LYS A 70 -0.15 6.13 -15.09
N VAL A 71 1.15 6.27 -15.31
CA VAL A 71 1.89 7.48 -15.01
C VAL A 71 1.89 8.38 -16.24
N ILE A 72 1.24 9.53 -16.14
CA ILE A 72 1.05 10.50 -17.22
C ILE A 72 1.94 11.72 -16.98
N ARG A 73 2.78 12.06 -17.96
CA ARG A 73 3.59 13.28 -17.98
C ARG A 73 3.31 14.02 -19.28
N ASP A 74 2.95 15.30 -19.19
CA ASP A 74 2.64 16.15 -20.35
C ASP A 74 1.59 15.54 -21.32
N GLY A 75 0.64 14.79 -20.76
CA GLY A 75 -0.42 14.10 -21.52
C GLY A 75 -0.01 12.77 -22.16
N VAL A 76 1.22 12.31 -21.93
CA VAL A 76 1.76 11.04 -22.45
C VAL A 76 1.96 10.06 -21.31
N GLN A 77 1.56 8.81 -21.50
CA GLN A 77 1.88 7.74 -20.57
C GLN A 77 3.37 7.39 -20.68
N ILE A 78 4.09 7.48 -19.57
CA ILE A 78 5.53 7.16 -19.49
C ILE A 78 5.82 5.87 -18.72
N GLY A 79 4.81 5.30 -18.05
CA GLY A 79 4.98 4.11 -17.22
C GLY A 79 3.74 3.76 -16.41
N GLU A 80 3.96 2.95 -15.38
CA GLU A 80 2.95 2.45 -14.46
C GLU A 80 3.53 2.38 -13.03
N VAL A 81 2.71 2.67 -12.02
CA VAL A 81 3.09 2.50 -10.62
C VAL A 81 3.08 1.02 -10.26
N ILE A 82 4.21 0.46 -9.84
CA ILE A 82 4.32 -0.97 -9.51
C ILE A 82 4.41 -1.25 -8.01
N ARG A 83 4.78 -0.26 -7.20
CA ARG A 83 4.74 -0.30 -5.73
C ARG A 83 4.81 1.10 -5.12
N VAL A 84 4.48 1.19 -3.85
CA VAL A 84 4.70 2.36 -2.99
C VAL A 84 5.78 1.99 -1.98
N ASP A 85 6.86 2.78 -1.94
CA ASP A 85 7.97 2.60 -1.01
C ASP A 85 7.85 3.64 0.12
N HIS A 86 7.60 3.16 1.34
CA HIS A 86 7.55 4.00 2.54
C HIS A 86 8.95 4.26 3.10
N LEU A 87 9.62 5.30 2.61
CA LEU A 87 10.97 5.67 3.06
C LEU A 87 10.91 6.55 4.31
N PRO A 88 11.98 6.60 5.15
CA PRO A 88 11.97 7.37 6.39
C PRO A 88 11.65 8.87 6.25
N ALA A 89 11.93 9.46 5.07
CA ALA A 89 11.70 10.88 4.81
C ALA A 89 10.32 11.16 4.21
N GLN A 90 9.86 10.31 3.29
CA GLN A 90 8.61 10.44 2.56
C GLN A 90 8.32 9.16 1.78
N ASP A 91 7.07 9.00 1.34
CA ASP A 91 6.69 7.92 0.44
C ASP A 91 7.16 8.20 -1.00
N CYS A 92 7.51 7.14 -1.73
CA CYS A 92 7.89 7.21 -3.14
C CYS A 92 7.05 6.22 -3.96
N LEU A 93 6.57 6.66 -5.11
CA LEU A 93 6.01 5.78 -6.14
C LEU A 93 7.17 5.15 -6.92
N ALA A 94 7.23 3.83 -6.97
CA ALA A 94 8.12 3.15 -7.90
C ALA A 94 7.40 3.04 -9.25
N VAL A 95 7.88 3.80 -10.22
CA VAL A 95 7.33 3.88 -11.57
C VAL A 95 8.16 2.98 -12.47
N LYS A 96 7.53 1.95 -13.03
CA LYS A 96 8.14 1.16 -14.09
C LYS A 96 7.92 1.88 -15.42
N THR A 97 9.01 2.31 -16.03
CA THR A 97 9.03 2.85 -17.39
C THR A 97 9.33 1.71 -18.39
N GLU A 98 9.48 2.03 -19.66
CA GLU A 98 9.92 1.06 -20.67
C GLU A 98 11.38 0.61 -20.45
N THR A 99 12.21 1.49 -19.88
CA THR A 99 13.67 1.29 -19.76
C THR A 99 14.08 0.81 -18.38
N GLU A 100 13.46 1.35 -17.33
CA GLU A 100 13.92 1.16 -15.96
C GLU A 100 12.81 1.37 -14.93
N GLU A 101 13.21 1.37 -13.67
CA GLU A 101 12.35 1.71 -12.56
C GLU A 101 12.85 3.00 -11.91
N VAL A 102 11.94 3.98 -11.79
CA VAL A 102 12.23 5.32 -11.26
C VAL A 102 11.45 5.53 -9.97
N LEU A 103 12.14 5.97 -8.91
CA LEU A 103 11.49 6.37 -7.66
C LEU A 103 11.07 7.83 -7.72
N LEU A 104 9.76 8.07 -7.71
CA LEU A 104 9.16 9.39 -7.72
C LEU A 104 8.63 9.75 -6.32
N PRO A 105 9.17 10.78 -5.65
CA PRO A 105 8.57 11.30 -4.42
C PRO A 105 7.07 11.56 -4.54
N PHE A 106 6.28 10.96 -3.66
CA PHE A 106 4.83 11.10 -3.66
C PHE A 106 4.40 12.37 -2.92
N ILE A 107 4.73 13.52 -3.51
CA ILE A 107 4.42 14.85 -3.00
C ILE A 107 3.62 15.64 -4.02
N LYS A 108 2.74 16.52 -3.54
CA LYS A 108 1.84 17.32 -4.39
C LYS A 108 2.56 18.16 -5.46
N ALA A 109 3.81 18.55 -5.21
CA ALA A 109 4.62 19.28 -6.17
C ALA A 109 4.98 18.45 -7.41
N PHE A 110 5.16 17.14 -7.24
CA PHE A 110 5.56 16.22 -8.33
C PHE A 110 4.39 15.37 -8.81
N VAL A 111 3.39 15.15 -7.96
CA VAL A 111 2.18 14.39 -8.26
C VAL A 111 0.97 15.28 -7.98
N PRO A 112 0.66 16.25 -8.86
CA PRO A 112 -0.41 17.20 -8.64
C PRO A 112 -1.81 16.59 -8.69
N THR A 113 -1.99 15.44 -9.35
CA THR A 113 -3.32 14.84 -9.54
C THR A 113 -3.23 13.31 -9.61
N VAL A 114 -4.11 12.66 -8.84
CA VAL A 114 -4.37 11.22 -8.87
C VAL A 114 -5.85 11.04 -9.20
N ASP A 115 -6.14 10.32 -10.28
CA ASP A 115 -7.50 10.05 -10.76
C ASP A 115 -7.72 8.53 -10.74
N ILE A 116 -8.31 8.05 -9.65
CA ILE A 116 -8.56 6.62 -9.42
C ILE A 116 -9.58 6.07 -10.42
N ASP A 117 -10.59 6.88 -10.77
CA ASP A 117 -11.64 6.47 -11.71
C ASP A 117 -11.09 6.25 -13.13
N LYS A 118 -10.15 7.09 -13.56
CA LYS A 118 -9.45 6.90 -14.86
C LYS A 118 -8.30 5.90 -14.78
N GLY A 119 -7.82 5.58 -13.59
CA GLY A 119 -6.64 4.75 -13.40
C GLY A 119 -5.34 5.47 -13.78
N GLU A 120 -5.24 6.77 -13.51
CA GLU A 120 -4.14 7.63 -13.97
C GLU A 120 -3.58 8.51 -12.84
N VAL A 121 -2.26 8.72 -12.88
CA VAL A 121 -1.56 9.69 -12.03
C VAL A 121 -0.79 10.66 -12.91
N THR A 122 -1.07 11.96 -12.77
CA THR A 122 -0.37 13.01 -13.51
C THR A 122 0.83 13.49 -12.71
N ILE A 123 1.99 13.57 -13.37
CA ILE A 123 3.25 13.93 -12.72
C ILE A 123 3.91 15.16 -13.37
N THR A 124 4.60 15.95 -12.55
CA THR A 124 5.42 17.10 -12.93
C THR A 124 6.77 17.09 -12.19
N PRO A 125 7.59 16.05 -12.37
CA PRO A 125 8.87 15.93 -11.69
C PRO A 125 9.90 16.97 -12.20
N PRO A 126 10.96 17.26 -11.43
CA PRO A 126 12.10 18.01 -11.95
C PRO A 126 12.78 17.23 -13.09
N GLY A 127 13.38 17.94 -14.03
CA GLY A 127 14.14 17.32 -15.12
C GLY A 127 15.33 16.50 -14.60
N GLY A 128 15.67 15.45 -15.34
CA GLY A 128 16.71 14.47 -15.02
C GLY A 128 16.18 13.25 -14.24
N LEU A 129 14.92 13.24 -13.81
CA LEU A 129 14.36 12.11 -13.04
C LEU A 129 13.91 10.95 -13.93
N PHE A 130 13.45 11.25 -15.15
CA PHE A 130 12.97 10.25 -16.12
C PHE A 130 13.74 10.30 -17.44
N GLU A 131 14.78 11.12 -17.52
CA GLU A 131 15.63 11.29 -18.68
C GLU A 131 16.96 10.56 -18.47
N GLU A 132 17.51 9.96 -19.52
CA GLU A 132 18.88 9.43 -19.47
C GLU A 132 19.86 10.57 -19.15
N VAL A 133 20.69 10.39 -18.13
CA VAL A 133 21.77 11.32 -17.81
C VAL A 133 22.78 11.22 -18.95
N VAL A 134 22.77 12.20 -19.85
CA VAL A 134 23.84 12.35 -20.84
C VAL A 134 25.06 12.86 -20.08
N GLU A 135 26.01 11.96 -19.79
CA GLU A 135 27.32 12.37 -19.26
C GLU A 135 28.10 13.08 -20.37
N ASP A 136 28.37 14.39 -20.19
CA ASP A 136 29.35 15.15 -20.97
C ASP A 136 30.80 14.87 -20.50
#